data_AF-S4RXB0-F1
#
_entry.id   AF-S4RXB0-F1
#
_cell.length_a   1.000
_cell.length_b   1.000
_cell.length_c   1.000
_cell.angle_alpha   90.00
_cell.angle_beta   90.00
_cell.angle_gamma   90.00
#
_symmetry.space_group_name_H-M   'P 1'
#
loop_
_entity.id
_entity.type
_entity.pdbx_description
1 polymer ?
#
loop_
_entity_poly.entity_id
_entity_poly.type
_entity_poly.pdbx_seq_one_letter_code
_entity_poly.pdbx_strand_id
1 'polypeptide(L)'
;WHQQLTLGFNVLLYGLGSKRNLLEDFRCSLLPNRCHVVINGYFPSITIKMVLNSIISEFLEDGIGIRNPMEQLDYICTRFRQDSSLELYLVIHNIDGEMLRAERNQRVLGQLASLPNVHLIASVDHINGPLIWEQSKVGWFNWLWCEVTTYEPYAEETSYENSLLVQQSDSLALSSLTHVLRSLTPNARGIFQLLVEHEIDNKNNPSNPGLSFQDFYERCRVAFLVNSDLTLRAQLTEFRDHKLIRTKKGADGVEYLSIPIDASTLSSFMENQDLDS
;
A
#
# COMPACT_ATOMS: atom_id res chain seq x y z
N TRP A 1 0.13 2.54 -29.76
CA TRP A 1 0.22 3.11 -28.41
C TRP A 1 0.89 4.47 -28.39
N HIS A 2 2.15 4.60 -28.84
CA HIS A 2 2.85 5.89 -28.75
C HIS A 2 2.07 7.10 -29.32
N GLN A 3 1.54 6.98 -30.55
CA GLN A 3 0.72 8.04 -31.14
C GLN A 3 -0.56 8.35 -30.33
N GLN A 4 -1.19 7.34 -29.75
CA GLN A 4 -2.40 7.53 -28.93
C GLN A 4 -2.08 8.27 -27.63
N LEU A 5 -0.94 7.95 -27.01
CA LEU A 5 -0.42 8.65 -25.84
C LEU A 5 -0.17 10.13 -26.16
N THR A 6 0.50 10.44 -27.27
CA THR A 6 0.77 11.82 -27.71
C THR A 6 -0.51 12.61 -28.01
N LEU A 7 -1.61 11.94 -28.38
CA LEU A 7 -2.92 12.57 -28.59
C LEU A 7 -3.72 12.81 -27.28
N GLY A 8 -3.14 12.48 -26.11
CA GLY A 8 -3.77 12.71 -24.81
C GLY A 8 -4.69 11.58 -24.33
N PHE A 9 -4.60 10.39 -24.95
CA PHE A 9 -5.25 9.19 -24.42
C PHE A 9 -4.29 8.42 -23.54
N ASN A 10 -4.79 7.83 -22.46
CA ASN A 10 -4.00 6.91 -21.65
C ASN A 10 -4.33 5.48 -22.05
N VAL A 11 -3.35 4.58 -22.00
CA VAL A 11 -3.53 3.19 -22.47
C VAL A 11 -3.65 2.25 -21.28
N LEU A 12 -4.71 1.45 -21.28
CA LEU A 12 -4.94 0.43 -20.26
C LEU A 12 -4.86 -0.96 -20.88
N LEU A 13 -3.93 -1.78 -20.40
CA LEU A 13 -3.73 -3.14 -20.84
C LEU A 13 -4.51 -4.09 -19.93
N TYR A 14 -5.39 -4.90 -20.51
CA TYR A 14 -6.13 -5.95 -19.82
C TYR A 14 -6.00 -7.27 -20.57
N GLY A 15 -6.04 -8.38 -19.83
CA GLY A 15 -5.94 -9.71 -20.40
C GLY A 15 -5.17 -10.66 -19.49
N LEU A 16 -5.27 -11.96 -19.80
CA LEU A 16 -4.68 -13.04 -19.03
C LEU A 16 -3.16 -13.15 -19.26
N GLY A 17 -2.43 -13.27 -18.17
CA GLY A 17 -0.98 -13.41 -18.13
C GLY A 17 -0.26 -12.13 -17.73
N SER A 18 1.00 -12.28 -17.30
CA SER A 18 1.84 -11.13 -16.96
C SER A 18 2.04 -10.24 -18.19
N LYS A 19 1.83 -8.93 -17.99
CA LYS A 19 2.06 -7.89 -19.00
C LYS A 19 3.39 -7.15 -18.76
N ARG A 20 4.16 -7.59 -17.78
CA ARG A 20 5.38 -6.92 -17.34
C ARG A 20 6.42 -6.86 -18.45
N ASN A 21 6.71 -7.99 -19.10
CA ASN A 21 7.69 -8.06 -20.18
C ASN A 21 7.29 -7.13 -21.34
N LEU A 22 6.00 -7.11 -21.71
CA LEU A 22 5.52 -6.25 -22.78
C LEU A 22 5.64 -4.75 -22.47
N LEU A 23 5.32 -4.34 -21.25
CA LEU A 23 5.49 -2.96 -20.80
C LEU A 23 6.98 -2.58 -20.71
N GLU A 24 7.84 -3.51 -20.34
CA GLU A 24 9.29 -3.33 -20.29
C GLU A 24 9.91 -3.22 -21.68
N ASP A 25 9.44 -4.04 -22.63
CA ASP A 25 9.81 -3.94 -24.05
C ASP A 25 9.36 -2.60 -24.65
N PHE A 26 8.14 -2.15 -24.30
CA PHE A 26 7.65 -0.83 -24.68
C PHE A 26 8.55 0.29 -24.11
N ARG A 27 8.96 0.18 -22.85
CA ARG A 27 9.87 1.13 -22.20
C ARG A 27 11.23 1.18 -22.90
N CYS A 28 11.85 0.02 -23.13
CA CYS A 28 13.18 -0.07 -23.74
C CYS A 28 13.19 0.40 -25.20
N SER A 29 12.14 0.10 -25.96
CA SER A 29 12.07 0.41 -27.39
C SER A 29 11.68 1.86 -27.69
N LEU A 30 10.74 2.44 -26.92
CA LEU A 30 10.11 3.72 -27.26
C LEU A 30 10.44 4.86 -26.29
N LEU A 31 10.84 4.55 -25.05
CA LEU A 31 11.14 5.54 -24.02
C LEU A 31 12.63 5.76 -23.68
N PRO A 32 13.66 5.30 -24.43
CA PRO A 32 15.05 5.45 -23.97
C PRO A 32 15.52 6.91 -23.92
N ASN A 33 14.97 7.78 -24.77
CA ASN A 33 15.32 9.21 -24.84
C ASN A 33 14.25 10.12 -24.22
N ARG A 34 13.28 9.55 -23.49
CA ARG A 34 12.19 10.31 -22.86
C ARG A 34 12.19 10.08 -21.36
N CYS A 35 11.80 11.11 -20.62
CA CYS A 35 11.71 11.01 -19.17
C CYS A 35 10.49 10.15 -18.79
N HIS A 36 10.74 9.09 -18.03
CA HIS A 36 9.71 8.12 -17.67
C HIS A 36 9.90 7.61 -16.25
N VAL A 37 8.79 7.33 -15.57
CA VAL A 37 8.77 6.74 -14.22
C VAL A 37 8.05 5.40 -14.28
N VAL A 38 8.67 4.37 -13.72
CA VAL A 38 8.09 3.03 -13.59
C VAL A 38 7.55 2.84 -12.18
N ILE A 39 6.29 2.48 -12.09
CA ILE A 39 5.57 2.23 -10.85
C ILE A 39 5.17 0.75 -10.83
N ASN A 40 5.66 0.03 -9.84
CA ASN A 40 5.33 -1.37 -9.62
C ASN A 40 4.25 -1.48 -8.55
N GLY A 41 2.97 -1.52 -8.97
CA GLY A 41 1.81 -1.53 -8.08
C GLY A 41 1.60 -2.84 -7.31
N TYR A 42 2.24 -3.94 -7.74
CA TYR A 42 2.21 -5.22 -7.02
C TYR A 42 3.10 -5.25 -5.77
N PHE A 43 3.98 -4.26 -5.54
CA PHE A 43 4.77 -4.22 -4.31
C PHE A 43 3.90 -3.83 -3.09
N PRO A 44 3.99 -4.56 -1.97
CA PRO A 44 3.16 -4.29 -0.80
C PRO A 44 3.58 -3.03 -0.02
N SER A 45 4.80 -2.53 -0.21
CA SER A 45 5.31 -1.33 0.47
C SER A 45 5.06 -0.04 -0.32
N ILE A 46 4.44 -0.11 -1.50
CA ILE A 46 4.25 1.07 -2.34
C ILE A 46 3.20 2.00 -1.73
N THR A 47 3.51 3.28 -1.65
CA THR A 47 2.56 4.32 -1.26
C THR A 47 2.51 5.40 -2.32
N ILE A 48 1.35 6.06 -2.47
CA ILE A 48 1.21 7.16 -3.43
C ILE A 48 2.18 8.31 -3.13
N LYS A 49 2.51 8.50 -1.85
CA LYS A 49 3.50 9.49 -1.41
C LYS A 49 4.90 9.18 -1.97
N MET A 50 5.31 7.91 -2.00
CA MET A 50 6.59 7.51 -2.61
C MET A 50 6.59 7.79 -4.11
N VAL A 51 5.48 7.54 -4.80
CA VAL A 51 5.33 7.85 -6.23
C VAL A 51 5.49 9.35 -6.49
N LEU A 52 4.75 10.18 -5.75
CA LEU A 52 4.81 11.63 -5.89
C LEU A 52 6.21 12.17 -5.54
N ASN A 53 6.84 11.64 -4.49
CA ASN A 53 8.20 11.99 -4.12
C ASN A 53 9.20 11.62 -5.23
N SER A 54 9.07 10.45 -5.85
CA SER A 54 9.92 10.02 -6.97
C SER A 54 9.82 11.01 -8.13
N ILE A 55 8.59 11.35 -8.53
CA ILE A 55 8.32 12.33 -9.60
C ILE A 55 8.94 13.68 -9.23
N ILE A 56 8.77 14.16 -8.00
CA ILE A 56 9.32 15.45 -7.57
C ILE A 56 10.85 15.42 -7.57
N SER A 57 11.46 14.39 -6.99
CA SER A 57 12.93 14.31 -6.85
C SER A 57 13.65 14.12 -8.18
N GLU A 58 13.02 13.41 -9.12
CA GLU A 58 13.65 13.06 -10.40
C GLU A 58 13.37 14.13 -11.47
N PHE A 59 12.25 14.87 -11.38
CA PHE A 59 11.83 15.81 -12.42
C PHE A 59 11.83 17.28 -12.00
N LEU A 60 11.60 17.58 -10.73
CA LEU A 60 11.27 18.94 -10.31
C LEU A 60 12.36 19.65 -9.52
N GLU A 61 13.41 18.95 -9.04
CA GLU A 61 14.61 19.41 -8.29
C GLU A 61 14.38 20.32 -7.05
N ASP A 62 13.21 20.97 -6.91
CA ASP A 62 12.90 22.07 -5.98
C ASP A 62 11.93 21.65 -4.85
N GLY A 63 11.37 20.44 -4.86
CA GLY A 63 10.24 20.06 -4.00
C GLY A 63 10.58 19.52 -2.61
N ILE A 64 11.69 19.96 -2.01
CA ILE A 64 12.12 19.51 -0.67
C ILE A 64 11.19 20.14 0.39
N GLY A 65 10.17 19.41 0.85
CA GLY A 65 9.47 19.76 2.10
C GLY A 65 7.95 19.53 2.17
N ILE A 66 7.28 19.24 1.05
CA ILE A 66 5.82 19.05 1.08
C ILE A 66 5.50 17.64 1.58
N ARG A 67 4.81 17.52 2.73
CA ARG A 67 4.50 16.22 3.35
C ARG A 67 3.14 15.64 2.91
N ASN A 68 2.22 16.50 2.49
CA ASN A 68 0.85 16.14 2.15
C ASN A 68 0.72 15.75 0.66
N PRO A 69 0.21 14.56 0.33
CA PRO A 69 0.06 14.11 -1.06
C PRO A 69 -0.76 15.04 -1.96
N MET A 70 -1.78 15.71 -1.41
CA MET A 70 -2.63 16.60 -2.20
C MET A 70 -1.90 17.90 -2.59
N GLU A 71 -1.10 18.45 -1.68
CA GLU A 71 -0.28 19.63 -1.95
C GLU A 71 0.87 19.30 -2.92
N GLN A 72 1.45 18.10 -2.78
CA GLN A 72 2.43 17.58 -3.74
C GLN A 72 1.84 17.53 -5.15
N LEU A 73 0.61 17.03 -5.28
CA LEU A 73 -0.09 16.99 -6.56
C LEU A 73 -0.39 18.38 -7.12
N ASP A 74 -0.84 19.33 -6.30
CA ASP A 74 -1.12 20.69 -6.77
C ASP A 74 0.16 21.41 -7.24
N TYR A 75 1.27 21.18 -6.55
CA TYR A 75 2.59 21.65 -6.95
C TYR A 75 3.01 21.07 -8.32
N ILE A 76 2.89 19.74 -8.48
CA ILE A 76 3.18 19.07 -9.76
C ILE A 76 2.29 19.63 -10.87
N CYS A 77 0.97 19.71 -10.65
CA CYS A 77 0.03 20.27 -11.61
C CYS A 77 0.39 21.71 -12.03
N THR A 78 0.78 22.55 -11.07
CA THR A 78 1.15 23.94 -11.33
C THR A 78 2.41 24.03 -12.18
N ARG A 79 3.42 23.20 -11.90
CA ARG A 79 4.66 23.21 -12.69
C ARG A 79 4.45 22.72 -14.12
N PHE A 80 3.74 21.59 -14.31
CA PHE A 80 3.45 21.08 -15.65
C PHE A 80 2.59 22.04 -16.49
N ARG A 81 1.81 22.93 -15.85
CA ARG A 81 1.09 24.01 -16.53
C ARG A 81 2.00 25.18 -16.93
N GLN A 82 3.07 25.44 -16.17
CA GLN A 82 4.03 26.50 -16.47
C GLN A 82 5.00 26.09 -17.59
N ASP A 83 5.49 24.85 -17.54
CA ASP A 83 6.46 24.32 -18.50
C ASP A 83 5.81 23.30 -19.42
N SER A 84 5.48 23.73 -20.64
CA SER A 84 4.93 22.87 -21.69
C SER A 84 5.97 21.97 -22.37
N SER A 85 7.26 22.17 -22.09
CA SER A 85 8.35 21.36 -22.64
C SER A 85 8.58 20.05 -21.87
N LEU A 86 8.04 19.94 -20.66
CA LEU A 86 8.20 18.76 -19.82
C LEU A 86 7.18 17.70 -20.23
N GLU A 87 7.64 16.59 -20.81
CA GLU A 87 6.83 15.39 -21.05
C GLU A 87 7.20 14.30 -20.05
N LEU A 88 6.21 13.73 -19.37
CA LEU A 88 6.39 12.63 -18.41
C LEU A 88 5.63 11.39 -18.88
N TYR A 89 6.31 10.26 -19.01
CA TYR A 89 5.69 8.97 -19.27
C TYR A 89 5.59 8.16 -17.97
N LEU A 90 4.37 7.81 -17.57
CA LEU A 90 4.11 7.01 -16.38
C LEU A 90 3.76 5.59 -16.80
N VAL A 91 4.58 4.62 -16.39
CA VAL A 91 4.36 3.19 -16.65
C VAL A 91 3.94 2.54 -15.33
N ILE A 92 2.69 2.10 -15.22
CA ILE A 92 2.16 1.47 -14.01
C ILE A 92 1.87 -0.01 -14.25
N HIS A 93 2.67 -0.87 -13.64
CA HIS A 93 2.32 -2.29 -13.52
C HIS A 93 1.28 -2.44 -12.41
N ASN A 94 0.16 -3.11 -12.69
CA ASN A 94 -0.90 -3.42 -11.73
C ASN A 94 -1.43 -2.17 -11.01
N ILE A 95 -2.15 -1.31 -11.74
CA ILE A 95 -2.81 -0.12 -11.17
C ILE A 95 -3.87 -0.49 -10.11
N ASP A 96 -4.33 -1.73 -10.16
CA ASP A 96 -5.23 -2.40 -9.23
C ASP A 96 -4.51 -3.14 -8.10
N GLY A 97 -3.23 -2.86 -7.87
CA GLY A 97 -2.47 -3.35 -6.72
C GLY A 97 -3.12 -2.92 -5.40
N GLU A 98 -3.05 -3.76 -4.37
CA GLU A 98 -3.79 -3.60 -3.12
C GLU A 98 -3.62 -2.20 -2.48
N MET A 99 -2.39 -1.70 -2.43
CA MET A 99 -2.07 -0.38 -1.87
C MET A 99 -2.53 0.80 -2.75
N LEU A 100 -2.77 0.59 -4.04
CA LEU A 100 -3.20 1.63 -4.97
C LEU A 100 -4.72 1.65 -5.19
N ARG A 101 -5.47 0.65 -4.71
CA ARG A 101 -6.94 0.55 -4.88
C ARG A 101 -7.72 1.67 -4.19
N ALA A 102 -7.18 2.27 -3.13
CA ALA A 102 -7.86 3.30 -2.37
C ALA A 102 -8.29 4.48 -3.26
N GLU A 103 -9.50 4.99 -3.04
CA GLU A 103 -10.08 6.06 -3.85
C GLU A 103 -9.21 7.31 -3.90
N ARG A 104 -8.61 7.69 -2.76
CA ARG A 104 -7.68 8.82 -2.67
C ARG A 104 -6.50 8.66 -3.62
N ASN A 105 -5.93 7.46 -3.71
CA ASN A 105 -4.76 7.17 -4.53
C ASN A 105 -5.12 7.24 -6.02
N GLN A 106 -6.26 6.67 -6.40
CA GLN A 106 -6.76 6.70 -7.78
C GLN A 106 -7.17 8.10 -8.21
N ARG A 107 -7.69 8.92 -7.28
CA ARG A 107 -7.96 10.34 -7.55
C ARG A 107 -6.69 11.10 -7.87
N VAL A 108 -5.62 10.89 -7.10
CA VAL A 108 -4.31 11.50 -7.34
C VAL A 108 -3.75 11.08 -8.70
N LEU A 109 -3.77 9.77 -9.01
CA LEU A 109 -3.32 9.26 -10.31
C LEU A 109 -4.17 9.80 -11.47
N GLY A 110 -5.49 9.87 -11.31
CA GLY A 110 -6.38 10.43 -12.33
C GLY A 110 -6.10 11.90 -12.60
N GLN A 111 -5.91 12.71 -11.56
CA GLN A 111 -5.56 14.13 -11.73
C GLN A 111 -4.22 14.32 -12.44
N LEU A 112 -3.23 13.47 -12.18
CA LEU A 112 -1.97 13.46 -12.94
C LEU A 112 -2.19 13.07 -14.40
N ALA A 113 -2.98 12.03 -14.65
CA ALA A 113 -3.29 11.51 -15.99
C ALA A 113 -4.13 12.48 -16.85
N SER A 114 -4.81 13.43 -16.22
CA SER A 114 -5.57 14.49 -16.90
C SER A 114 -4.68 15.60 -17.46
N LEU A 115 -3.39 15.65 -17.10
CA LEU A 115 -2.46 16.64 -17.63
C LEU A 115 -2.05 16.27 -19.06
N PRO A 116 -2.03 17.21 -20.03
CA PRO A 116 -1.71 16.90 -21.42
C PRO A 116 -0.26 16.44 -21.62
N ASN A 117 0.62 16.82 -20.69
CA ASN A 117 2.04 16.56 -20.69
C ASN A 117 2.42 15.24 -19.98
N VAL A 118 1.44 14.57 -19.35
CA VAL A 118 1.64 13.32 -18.64
C VAL A 118 0.94 12.21 -19.44
N HIS A 119 1.71 11.22 -19.84
CA HIS A 119 1.22 10.10 -20.64
C HIS A 119 1.25 8.83 -19.79
N LEU A 120 0.09 8.23 -19.55
CA LEU A 120 -0.04 7.06 -18.69
C LEU A 120 -0.27 5.79 -19.51
N ILE A 121 0.52 4.76 -19.22
CA ILE A 121 0.26 3.38 -19.60
C ILE A 121 0.18 2.52 -18.36
N ALA A 122 -0.89 1.73 -18.23
CA ALA A 122 -1.11 0.91 -17.05
C ALA A 122 -1.57 -0.51 -17.42
N SER A 123 -1.33 -1.47 -16.52
CA SER A 123 -1.91 -2.81 -16.60
C SER A 123 -2.94 -3.06 -15.50
N VAL A 124 -3.96 -3.85 -15.82
CA VAL A 124 -4.98 -4.37 -14.89
C VAL A 124 -5.05 -5.88 -15.01
N ASP A 125 -5.17 -6.55 -13.87
CA ASP A 125 -5.22 -8.02 -13.77
C ASP A 125 -6.44 -8.52 -13.01
N HIS A 126 -6.89 -7.75 -12.03
CA HIS A 126 -8.03 -8.07 -11.19
C HIS A 126 -9.33 -7.97 -12.01
N ILE A 127 -10.18 -8.99 -11.91
CA ILE A 127 -11.46 -9.09 -12.61
C ILE A 127 -12.34 -7.86 -12.32
N ASN A 128 -12.34 -7.41 -11.08
CA ASN A 128 -13.10 -6.23 -10.63
C ASN A 128 -12.31 -4.91 -10.73
N GLY A 129 -11.14 -4.89 -11.37
CA GLY A 129 -10.32 -3.68 -11.53
C GLY A 129 -11.10 -2.44 -12.01
N PRO A 130 -11.97 -2.56 -13.04
CA PRO A 130 -12.76 -1.42 -13.52
C PRO A 130 -13.74 -0.83 -12.48
N LEU A 131 -14.13 -1.59 -11.44
CA LEU A 131 -15.06 -1.09 -10.40
C LEU A 131 -14.46 0.01 -9.53
N ILE A 132 -13.13 0.19 -9.56
CA ILE A 132 -12.41 1.20 -8.80
C ILE A 132 -12.72 2.62 -9.32
N TRP A 133 -13.09 2.73 -10.61
CA TRP A 133 -13.27 4.02 -11.26
C TRP A 133 -14.73 4.42 -11.41
N GLU A 134 -15.09 5.50 -10.72
CA GLU A 134 -16.32 6.24 -10.97
C GLU A 134 -16.22 7.07 -12.25
N GLN A 135 -17.36 7.56 -12.73
CA GLN A 135 -17.45 8.34 -13.98
C GLN A 135 -16.47 9.52 -14.04
N SER A 136 -16.23 10.19 -12.91
CA SER A 136 -15.27 11.29 -12.79
C SER A 136 -13.83 10.82 -13.05
N LYS A 137 -13.42 9.71 -12.43
CA LYS A 137 -12.09 9.10 -12.58
C LYS A 137 -11.88 8.59 -14.00
N VAL A 138 -12.89 7.95 -14.60
CA VAL A 138 -12.83 7.52 -16.00
C VAL A 138 -12.61 8.71 -16.93
N GLY A 139 -13.28 9.84 -16.66
CA GLY A 139 -13.07 11.09 -17.40
C GLY A 139 -11.65 11.65 -17.28
N TRP A 140 -11.04 11.59 -16.10
CA TRP A 140 -9.66 12.03 -15.90
C TRP A 140 -8.63 11.11 -16.57
N PHE A 141 -8.85 9.80 -16.50
CA PHE A 141 -7.93 8.85 -17.09
C PHE A 141 -8.05 8.74 -18.61
N ASN A 142 -9.20 9.03 -19.22
CA ASN A 142 -9.37 8.96 -20.68
C ASN A 142 -8.79 7.66 -21.30
N TRP A 143 -9.20 6.51 -20.75
CA TRP A 143 -8.62 5.21 -21.07
C TRP A 143 -8.95 4.72 -22.48
N LEU A 144 -7.93 4.21 -23.18
CA LEU A 144 -8.05 3.32 -24.31
C LEU A 144 -7.70 1.89 -23.87
N TRP A 145 -8.72 1.04 -23.88
CA TRP A 145 -8.62 -0.36 -23.49
C TRP A 145 -7.97 -1.17 -24.60
N CYS A 146 -6.86 -1.83 -24.29
CA CYS A 146 -6.15 -2.72 -25.21
C CYS A 146 -6.12 -4.13 -24.64
N GLU A 147 -6.65 -5.08 -25.40
CA GLU A 147 -6.59 -6.50 -25.05
C GLU A 147 -5.18 -7.03 -25.31
N VAL A 148 -4.58 -7.61 -24.27
CA VAL A 148 -3.25 -8.23 -24.32
C VAL A 148 -3.28 -9.50 -23.48
N THR A 149 -3.46 -10.64 -24.14
CA THR A 149 -3.45 -11.97 -23.53
C THR A 149 -2.11 -12.67 -23.81
N THR A 150 -1.17 -12.58 -22.87
CA THR A 150 0.20 -13.12 -23.04
C THR A 150 0.33 -14.58 -22.61
N TYR A 151 -0.55 -15.04 -21.70
CA TYR A 151 -0.44 -16.35 -21.03
C TYR A 151 0.87 -16.57 -20.24
N GLU A 152 1.64 -15.51 -19.98
CA GLU A 152 2.86 -15.59 -19.18
C GLU A 152 2.52 -15.77 -17.69
N PRO A 153 3.34 -16.53 -16.92
CA PRO A 153 3.11 -16.73 -15.50
C PRO A 153 3.34 -15.44 -14.70
N TYR A 154 2.53 -15.23 -13.67
CA TYR A 154 2.61 -14.10 -12.74
C TYR A 154 3.69 -14.29 -11.66
N ALA A 155 4.92 -14.60 -12.07
CA ALA A 155 5.98 -15.00 -11.13
C ALA A 155 6.37 -13.89 -10.15
N GLU A 156 6.46 -12.65 -10.64
CA GLU A 156 6.90 -11.50 -9.85
C GLU A 156 5.73 -10.90 -9.06
N GLU A 157 4.55 -10.84 -9.68
CA GLU A 157 3.34 -10.26 -9.09
C GLU A 157 2.84 -11.12 -7.92
N THR A 158 2.90 -12.46 -8.03
CA THR A 158 2.46 -13.38 -6.96
C THR A 158 3.52 -13.61 -5.88
N SER A 159 4.76 -13.15 -6.08
CA SER A 159 5.85 -13.36 -5.11
C SER A 159 5.58 -12.70 -3.75
N TYR A 160 4.78 -11.63 -3.73
CA TYR A 160 4.39 -10.90 -2.53
C TYR A 160 3.02 -11.32 -1.97
N GLU A 161 2.29 -12.19 -2.67
CA GLU A 161 0.99 -12.67 -2.20
C GLU A 161 1.14 -13.75 -1.13
N ASN A 162 0.24 -13.72 -0.15
CA ASN A 162 0.21 -14.70 0.92
C ASN A 162 -0.45 -16.00 0.41
N SER A 163 0.34 -16.87 -0.22
CA SER A 163 -0.14 -18.19 -0.62
C SER A 163 -0.17 -19.14 0.58
N LEU A 164 -1.30 -19.84 0.77
CA LEU A 164 -1.46 -20.89 1.78
C LEU A 164 -0.41 -22.01 1.69
N LEU A 165 0.19 -22.19 0.50
CA LEU A 165 1.14 -23.25 0.20
C LEU A 165 2.60 -22.84 0.44
N VAL A 166 2.86 -21.56 0.73
CA VAL A 166 4.21 -21.04 0.96
C VAL A 166 4.37 -20.66 2.44
N GLN A 167 5.30 -21.31 3.12
CA GLN A 167 5.72 -20.88 4.46
C GLN A 167 6.44 -19.54 4.32
N GLN A 168 5.79 -18.47 4.76
CA GLN A 168 6.40 -17.14 4.77
C GLN A 168 7.57 -17.10 5.75
N SER A 169 8.68 -16.54 5.29
CA SER A 169 9.83 -16.13 6.08
C SER A 169 9.43 -15.01 7.04
N ASP A 170 9.46 -15.33 8.34
CA ASP A 170 9.49 -14.53 9.59
C ASP A 170 8.80 -13.14 9.74
N SER A 171 8.44 -12.41 8.69
CA SER A 171 7.73 -11.12 8.77
C SER A 171 6.37 -11.23 8.09
N LEU A 172 5.29 -11.06 8.86
CA LEU A 172 3.95 -10.87 8.31
C LEU A 172 3.96 -9.64 7.41
N ALA A 173 3.62 -9.80 6.13
CA ALA A 173 3.44 -8.67 5.23
C ALA A 173 2.30 -7.77 5.74
N LEU A 174 2.43 -6.45 5.56
CA LEU A 174 1.40 -5.47 5.97
C LEU A 174 -0.01 -5.82 5.48
N SER A 175 -0.11 -6.31 4.24
CA SER A 175 -1.37 -6.80 3.65
C SER A 175 -1.99 -7.94 4.46
N SER A 176 -1.22 -8.97 4.84
CA SER A 176 -1.68 -10.07 5.72
C SER A 176 -2.29 -9.55 7.00
N LEU A 177 -1.61 -8.62 7.67
CA LEU A 177 -2.05 -8.09 8.94
C LEU A 177 -3.36 -7.30 8.76
N THR A 178 -3.47 -6.47 7.71
CA THR A 178 -4.74 -5.75 7.42
C THR A 178 -5.89 -6.73 7.15
N HIS A 179 -5.64 -7.81 6.40
CA HIS A 179 -6.63 -8.83 6.08
C HIS A 179 -7.11 -9.60 7.32
N VAL A 180 -6.19 -10.05 8.17
CA VAL A 180 -6.54 -10.74 9.42
C VAL A 180 -7.31 -9.80 10.34
N LEU A 181 -6.82 -8.56 10.55
CA LEU A 181 -7.49 -7.62 11.45
C LEU A 181 -8.88 -7.20 10.97
N ARG A 182 -9.12 -7.11 9.65
CA ARG A 182 -10.47 -6.86 9.09
C ARG A 182 -11.46 -7.99 9.39
N SER A 183 -10.98 -9.21 9.61
CA SER A 183 -11.84 -10.35 9.98
C SER A 183 -12.17 -10.42 11.47
N LEU A 184 -11.42 -9.68 12.30
CA LEU A 184 -11.62 -9.65 13.74
C LEU A 184 -12.81 -8.77 14.16
N THR A 185 -13.37 -9.08 15.32
CA THR A 185 -14.43 -8.26 15.93
C THR A 185 -13.92 -6.85 16.28
N PRO A 186 -14.79 -5.82 16.35
CA PRO A 186 -14.38 -4.46 16.73
C PRO A 186 -13.63 -4.41 18.07
N ASN A 187 -14.07 -5.19 19.07
CA ASN A 187 -13.38 -5.24 20.37
C ASN A 187 -12.00 -5.87 20.24
N ALA A 188 -11.87 -6.95 19.46
CA ALA A 188 -10.57 -7.59 19.19
C ALA A 188 -9.61 -6.63 18.47
N ARG A 189 -10.10 -5.84 17.51
CA ARG A 189 -9.33 -4.77 16.86
C ARG A 189 -8.86 -3.72 17.87
N GLY A 190 -9.75 -3.25 18.75
CA GLY A 190 -9.38 -2.30 19.81
C GLY A 190 -8.33 -2.87 20.79
N ILE A 191 -8.43 -4.15 21.17
CA ILE A 191 -7.44 -4.82 22.03
C ILE A 191 -6.08 -4.86 21.33
N PHE A 192 -6.06 -5.18 20.03
CA PHE A 192 -4.83 -5.20 19.25
C PHE A 192 -4.23 -3.79 19.09
N GLN A 193 -5.05 -2.77 18.83
CA GLN A 193 -4.61 -1.37 18.74
C GLN A 193 -3.93 -0.89 20.03
N LEU A 194 -4.52 -1.17 21.20
CA LEU A 194 -3.89 -0.83 22.49
C LEU A 194 -2.53 -1.51 22.69
N LEU A 195 -2.37 -2.73 22.18
CA LEU A 195 -1.11 -3.45 22.24
C LEU A 195 -0.07 -2.82 21.31
N VAL A 196 -0.48 -2.42 20.11
CA VAL A 196 0.38 -1.72 19.13
C VAL A 196 0.83 -0.36 19.64
N GLU A 197 -0.07 0.46 20.18
CA GLU A 197 0.24 1.77 20.78
C GLU A 197 1.31 1.64 21.87
N HIS A 198 1.14 0.66 22.76
CA HIS A 198 2.09 0.40 23.83
C HIS A 198 3.47 -0.07 23.33
N GLU A 199 3.51 -0.88 22.26
CA GLU A 199 4.77 -1.31 21.64
C GLU A 199 5.49 -0.14 20.96
N ILE A 200 4.76 0.79 20.32
CA ILE A 200 5.34 1.98 19.70
C ILE A 200 5.91 2.92 20.77
N ASP A 201 5.17 3.18 21.85
CA ASP A 201 5.61 4.05 22.94
C ASP A 201 6.86 3.52 23.66
N ASN A 202 6.92 2.20 23.89
CA ASN A 202 8.01 1.56 24.61
C ASN A 202 9.29 1.37 23.79
N LYS A 203 9.25 1.55 22.46
CA LYS A 203 10.44 1.42 21.62
C LYS A 203 11.57 2.38 22.01
N ASN A 204 11.24 3.47 22.71
CA ASN A 204 12.20 4.45 23.22
C ASN A 204 12.94 3.99 24.50
N ASN A 205 12.46 2.94 25.18
CA ASN A 205 13.01 2.46 26.44
C ASN A 205 13.46 0.98 26.34
N PRO A 206 14.74 0.71 25.99
CA PRO A 206 15.25 -0.65 25.84
C PRO A 206 15.32 -1.47 27.14
N SER A 207 15.04 -0.85 28.30
CA SER A 207 15.06 -1.50 29.61
C SER A 207 13.73 -2.17 30.01
N ASN A 208 12.65 -1.96 29.26
CA ASN A 208 11.34 -2.55 29.60
C ASN A 208 11.15 -3.91 28.90
N PRO A 209 10.91 -5.01 29.65
CA PRO A 209 10.79 -6.36 29.09
C PRO A 209 9.50 -6.64 28.29
N GLY A 210 8.60 -5.65 28.15
CA GLY A 210 7.33 -5.75 27.43
C GLY A 210 6.12 -5.50 28.33
N LEU A 211 4.91 -5.76 27.83
CA LEU A 211 3.66 -5.61 28.58
C LEU A 211 3.31 -6.89 29.35
N SER A 212 3.11 -6.79 30.67
CA SER A 212 2.63 -7.92 31.47
C SER A 212 1.15 -8.18 31.20
N PHE A 213 0.72 -9.44 31.34
CA PHE A 213 -0.69 -9.80 31.15
C PHE A 213 -1.62 -9.06 32.13
N GLN A 214 -1.20 -8.84 33.38
CA GLN A 214 -2.00 -8.14 34.39
C GLN A 214 -2.20 -6.67 34.03
N ASP A 215 -1.12 -5.97 33.65
CA ASP A 215 -1.20 -4.57 33.23
C ASP A 215 -2.03 -4.41 31.95
N PHE A 216 -1.91 -5.36 31.01
CA PHE A 216 -2.69 -5.33 29.78
C PHE A 216 -4.18 -5.51 30.06
N TYR A 217 -4.53 -6.43 30.95
CA TYR A 217 -5.91 -6.67 31.34
C TYR A 217 -6.55 -5.43 31.99
N GLU A 218 -5.80 -4.73 32.87
CA GLU A 218 -6.28 -3.48 33.46
C GLU A 218 -6.55 -2.41 32.40
N ARG A 219 -5.64 -2.23 31.43
CA ARG A 219 -5.83 -1.28 30.33
C ARG A 219 -7.03 -1.64 29.46
N CYS A 220 -7.19 -2.91 29.09
CA CYS A 220 -8.33 -3.39 28.30
C CYS A 220 -9.66 -3.18 29.04
N ARG A 221 -9.66 -3.32 30.37
CA ARG A 221 -10.84 -3.11 31.22
C ARG A 221 -11.19 -1.64 31.36
N VAL A 222 -10.20 -0.75 31.50
CA VAL A 222 -10.40 0.71 31.51
C VAL A 222 -10.96 1.21 30.19
N ALA A 223 -10.53 0.63 29.07
CA ALA A 223 -11.05 0.92 27.73
C ALA A 223 -12.40 0.25 27.40
N PHE A 224 -13.01 -0.48 28.36
CA PHE A 224 -14.27 -1.22 28.18
C PHE A 224 -14.26 -2.25 27.04
N LEU A 225 -13.10 -2.78 26.66
CA LEU A 225 -12.97 -3.75 25.56
C LEU A 225 -13.27 -5.19 26.00
N VAL A 226 -13.08 -5.50 27.28
CA VAL A 226 -13.17 -6.86 27.84
C VAL A 226 -13.92 -6.86 29.17
N ASN A 227 -14.73 -7.90 29.40
CA ASN A 227 -15.52 -8.06 30.62
C ASN A 227 -14.90 -9.02 31.66
N SER A 228 -14.01 -9.94 31.24
CA SER A 228 -13.41 -10.96 32.10
C SER A 228 -12.01 -11.38 31.66
N ASP A 229 -11.23 -11.95 32.59
CA ASP A 229 -9.91 -12.50 32.31
C ASP A 229 -9.94 -13.59 31.21
N LEU A 230 -10.97 -14.47 31.28
CA LEU A 230 -11.14 -15.57 30.35
C LEU A 230 -11.34 -15.08 28.90
N THR A 231 -12.11 -14.01 28.72
CA THR A 231 -12.34 -13.41 27.40
C THR A 231 -11.08 -12.79 26.82
N LEU A 232 -10.22 -12.16 27.63
CA LEU A 232 -8.94 -11.65 27.14
C LEU A 232 -8.01 -12.81 26.74
N ARG A 233 -7.94 -13.88 27.55
CA ARG A 233 -7.15 -15.07 27.21
C ARG A 233 -7.61 -15.73 25.92
N ALA A 234 -8.92 -15.82 25.68
CA ALA A 234 -9.46 -16.35 24.43
C ALA A 234 -8.99 -15.51 23.22
N GLN A 235 -9.07 -14.18 23.32
CA GLN A 235 -8.61 -13.26 22.28
C GLN A 235 -7.10 -13.32 22.05
N LEU A 236 -6.29 -13.42 23.11
CA LEU A 236 -4.84 -13.62 22.99
C LEU A 236 -4.50 -14.97 22.34
N THR A 237 -5.32 -16.00 22.57
CA THR A 237 -5.14 -17.30 21.92
C THR A 237 -5.41 -17.19 20.42
N GLU A 238 -6.48 -16.50 20.03
CA GLU A 238 -6.80 -16.19 18.63
C GLU A 238 -5.66 -15.41 17.94
N PHE A 239 -5.12 -14.36 18.59
CA PHE A 239 -3.98 -13.61 18.05
C PHE A 239 -2.72 -14.47 17.90
N ARG A 240 -2.50 -15.43 18.80
CA ARG A 240 -1.37 -16.36 18.72
C ARG A 240 -1.56 -17.35 17.57
N ASP A 241 -2.77 -17.84 17.35
CA ASP A 241 -3.09 -18.77 16.27
C ASP A 241 -2.87 -18.11 14.89
N HIS A 242 -3.16 -16.82 14.79
CA HIS A 242 -2.82 -15.99 13.62
C HIS A 242 -1.37 -15.46 13.59
N LYS A 243 -0.52 -15.88 14.54
CA LYS A 243 0.89 -15.44 14.68
C LYS A 243 1.09 -13.93 14.81
N LEU A 244 0.07 -13.19 15.25
CA LEU A 244 0.12 -11.73 15.45
C LEU A 244 0.91 -11.35 16.71
N ILE A 245 0.91 -12.23 17.73
CA ILE A 245 1.63 -12.00 18.99
C ILE A 245 2.52 -13.19 19.34
N ARG A 246 3.62 -12.90 20.05
CA ARG A 246 4.50 -13.88 20.70
C ARG A 246 4.58 -13.60 22.19
N THR A 247 4.39 -14.65 22.99
CA THR A 247 4.59 -14.58 24.45
C THR A 247 6.04 -14.91 24.78
N LYS A 248 6.73 -14.00 25.44
CA LYS A 248 8.09 -14.20 25.97
C LYS A 248 8.00 -14.36 27.49
N LYS A 249 8.63 -15.40 28.02
CA LYS A 249 8.77 -15.55 29.48
C LYS A 249 10.02 -14.81 29.93
N GLY A 250 9.85 -13.82 30.81
CA GLY A 250 10.97 -13.11 31.43
C GLY A 250 11.74 -14.01 32.41
N ALA A 251 12.93 -13.55 32.82
CA ALA A 251 13.73 -14.23 33.85
C ALA A 251 12.98 -14.38 35.19
N ASP A 252 12.04 -13.48 35.46
CA ASP A 252 11.20 -13.46 36.65
C ASP A 252 9.97 -14.40 36.56
N GLY A 253 9.83 -15.14 35.45
CA GLY A 253 8.71 -16.06 35.21
C GLY A 253 7.41 -15.38 34.75
N VAL A 254 7.39 -14.05 34.65
CA VAL A 254 6.27 -13.26 34.12
C VAL A 254 6.18 -13.40 32.60
N GLU A 255 4.96 -13.53 32.09
CA GLU A 255 4.66 -13.59 30.66
C GLU A 255 4.49 -12.18 30.09
N TYR A 256 5.34 -11.85 29.10
CA TYR A 256 5.31 -10.61 28.36
C TYR A 256 4.76 -10.84 26.96
N LEU A 257 3.86 -9.97 26.53
CA LEU A 257 3.32 -9.95 25.18
C LEU A 257 4.25 -9.11 24.29
N SER A 258 4.56 -9.61 23.09
CA SER A 258 5.37 -8.90 22.09
C SER A 258 4.81 -9.13 20.69
N ILE A 259 4.88 -8.12 19.82
CA ILE A 259 4.50 -8.25 18.41
C ILE A 259 5.78 -8.54 17.60
N PRO A 260 5.85 -9.62 16.79
CA PRO A 260 7.00 -9.93 15.94
C PRO A 260 6.98 -9.12 14.63
N ILE A 261 6.75 -7.80 14.71
CA ILE A 261 6.61 -6.92 13.54
C ILE A 261 7.41 -5.63 13.79
N ASP A 262 8.09 -5.14 12.75
CA ASP A 262 8.88 -3.92 12.84
C ASP A 262 7.98 -2.71 13.15
N ALA A 263 8.38 -1.87 14.11
CA ALA A 263 7.52 -0.76 14.50
C ALA A 263 7.30 0.29 13.40
N SER A 264 8.21 0.40 12.41
CA SER A 264 7.97 1.27 11.23
C SER A 264 6.73 0.80 10.45
N THR A 265 6.58 -0.52 10.28
CA THR A 265 5.43 -1.11 9.62
C THR A 265 4.16 -0.99 10.47
N LEU A 266 4.26 -1.11 11.80
CA LEU A 266 3.14 -0.85 12.72
C LEU A 266 2.66 0.60 12.67
N SER A 267 3.58 1.58 12.61
CA SER A 267 3.22 3.00 12.46
C SER A 267 2.50 3.25 11.13
N SER A 268 3.03 2.73 10.01
CA SER A 268 2.34 2.83 8.71
C SER A 268 0.98 2.14 8.71
N PHE A 269 0.82 1.05 9.47
CA PHE A 269 -0.46 0.37 9.62
C PHE A 269 -1.49 1.22 10.37
N MET A 270 -1.11 1.86 11.49
CA MET A 270 -2.00 2.75 12.23
C MET A 270 -2.45 3.92 11.37
N GLU A 271 -1.52 4.57 10.65
CA GLU A 271 -1.85 5.67 9.73
C GLU A 271 -2.85 5.24 8.64
N ASN A 272 -2.78 3.99 8.17
CA ASN A 272 -3.70 3.47 7.16
C ASN A 272 -5.07 3.09 7.72
N GLN A 273 -5.17 2.67 8.99
CA GLN A 273 -6.47 2.34 9.59
C GLN A 273 -7.32 3.59 9.85
N ASP A 274 -6.70 4.69 10.24
CA ASP A 274 -7.39 5.98 10.46
C ASP A 274 -7.97 6.57 9.16
N LEU A 275 -7.50 6.11 8.00
CA LEU A 275 -7.98 6.52 6.68
C LEU A 275 -9.21 5.74 6.19
N ASP A 276 -9.49 4.56 6.77
CA ASP A 276 -10.61 3.68 6.43
C ASP A 276 -11.85 3.90 7.32
N SER A 277 -11.74 4.76 8.35
CA SER A 277 -12.83 5.16 9.26
C SER A 277 -13.41 6.53 8.92
#